data_AF-A0A9P7RSF8-F1
#
_entry.id   AF-A0A9P7RSF8-F1
#
_cell.length_a   1.000
_cell.length_b   1.000
_cell.length_c   1.000
_cell.angle_alpha   90.00
_cell.angle_beta   90.00
_cell.angle_gamma   90.00
#
_symmetry.space_group_name_H-M   'P 1'
#
loop_
_entity.id
_entity.type
_entity.pdbx_description
1 polymer ?
#
loop_
_entity_poly.entity_id
_entity_poly.type
_entity_poly.pdbx_seq_one_letter_code
_entity_poly.pdbx_strand_id
1 'polypeptide(L)'
;MEGGVRRTNKKYHGWDLQVDRLFFANGIRDPWREATVAAQSLNKPSTLKQVLTLSDGFHCSDLSAAVGMVDHSVGEVQRKALEAFKGWLAEWS
;
A
#
# COMPACT_ATOMS: atom_id res chain seq x y z
N MET A 1 10.31 -28.04 -12.65
CA MET A 1 9.08 -27.40 -12.13
C MET A 1 9.39 -25.95 -11.81
N GLU A 2 8.64 -24.99 -12.35
CA GLU A 2 8.79 -23.58 -11.98
C GLU A 2 8.31 -23.38 -10.54
N GLY A 3 9.12 -22.84 -9.63
CA GLY A 3 8.75 -22.65 -8.22
C GLY A 3 7.55 -21.71 -8.02
N GLY A 4 6.83 -21.84 -6.91
CA GLY A 4 5.61 -21.07 -6.62
C GLY A 4 5.79 -19.56 -6.74
N VAL A 5 6.87 -19.03 -6.15
CA VAL A 5 7.22 -17.59 -6.22
C VAL A 5 7.34 -17.11 -7.67
N ARG A 6 8.03 -17.88 -8.53
CA ARG A 6 8.24 -17.49 -9.92
C ARG A 6 6.93 -17.47 -10.71
N ARG A 7 6.06 -18.47 -10.50
CA ARG A 7 4.73 -18.49 -11.14
C ARG A 7 3.86 -17.32 -10.69
N THR A 8 3.88 -16.98 -9.40
CA THR A 8 3.15 -15.82 -8.86
C THR A 8 3.65 -14.52 -9.47
N ASN A 9 4.96 -14.28 -9.47
CA ASN A 9 5.53 -13.05 -10.04
C ASN A 9 5.27 -12.95 -11.55
N LYS A 10 5.33 -14.07 -12.29
CA LYS A 10 5.01 -14.10 -13.72
C LYS A 10 3.55 -13.73 -13.98
N LYS A 11 2.62 -14.16 -13.12
CA LYS A 11 1.18 -13.93 -13.28
C LYS A 11 0.75 -12.53 -12.83
N TYR A 12 1.33 -12.03 -11.73
CA TYR A 12 0.89 -10.79 -11.07
C TYR A 12 1.91 -9.67 -11.14
N HIS A 13 2.96 -9.84 -11.96
CA HIS A 13 4.01 -8.87 -12.22
C HIS A 13 4.90 -8.49 -11.01
N GLY A 14 4.70 -9.13 -9.85
CA GLY A 14 5.52 -8.89 -8.66
C GLY A 14 5.54 -7.41 -8.27
N TRP A 15 6.73 -6.85 -8.05
CA TRP A 15 6.91 -5.43 -7.74
C TRP A 15 6.80 -4.49 -8.96
N ASP A 16 6.57 -5.04 -10.16
CA ASP A 16 6.34 -4.28 -11.38
C ASP A 16 4.85 -4.22 -11.77
N LEU A 17 3.96 -4.57 -10.84
CA LEU A 17 2.51 -4.40 -11.01
C LEU A 17 2.14 -2.95 -11.31
N GLN A 18 1.48 -2.73 -12.45
CA GLN A 18 0.94 -1.43 -12.88
C GLN A 18 -0.56 -1.58 -13.11
N VAL A 19 -1.37 -1.08 -12.16
CA VAL A 19 -2.83 -1.10 -12.24
C VAL A 19 -3.41 0.19 -11.70
N ASP A 20 -4.57 0.57 -12.23
CA ASP A 20 -5.28 1.77 -11.77
C ASP A 20 -6.01 1.50 -10.45
N ARG A 21 -6.05 2.53 -9.59
CA ARG A 21 -6.84 2.57 -8.35
C ARG A 21 -6.43 1.52 -7.32
N LEU A 22 -5.13 1.45 -7.05
CA LEU A 22 -4.55 0.62 -5.98
C LEU A 22 -3.88 1.50 -4.94
N PHE A 23 -4.18 1.26 -3.66
CA PHE A 23 -3.58 1.98 -2.54
C PHE A 23 -2.74 1.00 -1.71
N PHE A 24 -1.45 1.25 -1.62
CA PHE A 24 -0.51 0.50 -0.80
C PHE A 24 -0.27 1.23 0.52
N ALA A 25 -0.79 0.66 1.61
CA ALA A 25 -0.53 1.10 2.97
C ALA A 25 0.48 0.14 3.63
N ASN A 26 1.53 0.67 4.23
CA ASN A 26 2.54 -0.14 4.92
C ASN A 26 2.93 0.51 6.26
N GLY A 27 3.18 -0.32 7.26
CA GLY A 27 3.81 0.11 8.50
C GLY A 27 5.33 -0.02 8.41
N ILE A 28 6.10 0.98 8.87
CA ILE A 28 7.56 0.87 8.90
C ILE A 28 8.05 -0.21 9.88
N ARG A 29 7.22 -0.61 10.85
CA ARG A 29 7.51 -1.66 11.84
C ARG A 29 6.90 -3.02 11.47
N ASP A 30 6.29 -3.14 10.28
CA ASP A 30 5.77 -4.40 9.77
C ASP A 30 6.93 -5.27 9.23
N PRO A 31 7.19 -6.48 9.77
CA PRO A 31 8.19 -7.38 9.21
C PRO A 31 7.93 -7.76 7.75
N TRP A 32 6.68 -7.64 7.28
CA TRP A 32 6.33 -7.91 5.88
C TRP A 32 6.67 -6.78 4.92
N ARG A 33 7.03 -5.58 5.40
CA ARG A 33 7.31 -4.41 4.55
C ARG A 33 8.28 -4.72 3.42
N GLU A 34 9.38 -5.44 3.71
CA GLU A 34 10.43 -5.75 2.74
C GLU A 34 10.00 -6.76 1.65
N ALA A 35 8.84 -7.40 1.81
CA ALA A 35 8.23 -8.23 0.77
C ALA A 35 7.30 -7.44 -0.18
N THR A 36 7.10 -6.15 0.06
CA THR A 36 6.16 -5.30 -0.69
C THR A 36 6.89 -4.30 -1.60
N VAL A 37 6.13 -3.50 -2.36
CA VAL A 37 6.65 -2.35 -3.11
C VAL A 37 7.21 -1.23 -2.21
N ALA A 38 6.98 -1.28 -0.90
CA ALA A 38 7.50 -0.35 0.11
C ALA A 38 8.85 -0.79 0.73
N ALA A 39 9.43 -1.89 0.24
CA ALA A 39 10.75 -2.36 0.64
C ALA A 39 11.77 -1.24 0.49
N GLN A 40 12.66 -1.08 1.48
CA GLN A 40 13.63 0.00 1.51
C GLN A 40 14.57 -0.02 0.30
N SER A 41 14.82 -1.20 -0.27
CA SER A 41 15.68 -1.36 -1.45
C SER A 41 15.04 -0.96 -2.79
N LEU A 42 13.71 -0.75 -2.86
CA LEU A 42 12.99 -0.67 -4.13
C LEU A 42 12.69 0.74 -4.65
N ASN A 43 12.83 1.79 -3.84
CA ASN A 43 12.67 3.20 -4.25
C ASN A 43 11.49 3.46 -5.22
N LYS A 44 10.37 2.75 -5.08
CA LYS A 44 9.21 2.88 -5.98
C LYS A 44 8.49 4.20 -5.71
N PRO A 45 8.22 5.03 -6.74
CA PRO A 45 7.49 6.28 -6.55
C PRO A 45 6.00 6.01 -6.29
N SER A 46 5.38 6.82 -5.43
CA SER A 46 3.92 6.89 -5.33
C SER A 46 3.35 7.61 -6.55
N THR A 47 2.20 7.17 -7.06
CA THR A 47 1.46 7.86 -8.13
C THR A 47 0.02 8.12 -7.71
N LEU A 48 -0.73 8.91 -8.48
CA LEU A 48 -2.16 9.16 -8.21
C LEU A 48 -3.03 7.91 -8.37
N LYS A 49 -2.59 6.95 -9.19
CA LYS A 49 -3.31 5.71 -9.49
C LYS A 49 -2.81 4.52 -8.67
N GLN A 50 -1.57 4.56 -8.22
CA GLN A 50 -0.93 3.61 -7.32
C GLN A 50 -0.30 4.37 -6.15
N VAL A 51 -1.13 4.74 -5.18
CA VAL A 51 -0.69 5.53 -4.04
C VAL A 51 0.10 4.64 -3.09
N LEU A 52 1.31 5.05 -2.72
CA LEU A 52 2.18 4.33 -1.80
C LEU A 52 2.40 5.17 -0.55
N THR A 53 2.04 4.63 0.61
CA THR A 53 2.14 5.32 1.90
C THR A 53 2.80 4.48 2.97
N LEU A 54 3.39 5.17 3.93
CA LEU A 54 4.03 4.61 5.11
C LEU A 54 3.45 5.28 6.37
N SER A 55 3.31 4.49 7.43
CA SER A 55 3.02 4.94 8.80
C SER A 55 4.02 4.36 9.79
N ASP A 56 4.05 4.87 11.02
CA ASP A 56 4.84 4.31 12.13
C ASP A 56 4.27 3.00 12.68
N GLY A 57 3.16 2.53 12.11
CA GLY A 57 2.43 1.34 12.51
C GLY A 57 3.10 0.00 12.17
N PHE A 58 2.34 -1.05 12.44
CA PHE A 58 2.71 -2.46 12.26
C PHE A 58 1.87 -3.07 11.13
N HIS A 59 1.73 -4.40 11.15
CA HIS A 59 0.96 -5.13 10.17
C HIS A 59 -0.49 -4.66 10.12
N CYS A 60 -0.87 -4.07 8.98
CA CYS A 60 -2.22 -3.58 8.67
C CYS A 60 -2.82 -2.64 9.73
N SER A 61 -2.01 -1.84 10.41
CA SER A 61 -2.50 -0.86 11.40
C SER A 61 -3.48 0.15 10.79
N ASP A 62 -3.34 0.47 9.51
CA ASP A 62 -4.22 1.34 8.74
C ASP A 62 -5.67 0.84 8.64
N LEU A 63 -5.92 -0.47 8.81
CA LEU A 63 -7.27 -1.03 8.80
C LEU A 63 -8.03 -0.84 10.13
N SER A 64 -7.35 -0.39 11.19
CA SER A 64 -7.96 -0.15 12.49
C SER A 64 -8.22 1.34 12.72
N ALA A 65 -9.49 1.74 12.73
CA ALA A 65 -9.88 3.11 13.06
C ALA A 65 -9.40 3.50 14.47
N ALA A 66 -9.47 2.57 15.43
CA ALA A 66 -9.00 2.82 16.80
C ALA A 66 -7.49 3.13 16.85
N VAL A 67 -6.69 2.49 16.01
CA VAL A 67 -5.24 2.78 15.92
C VAL A 67 -5.03 4.16 15.30
N GLY A 68 -5.74 4.50 14.21
CA GLY A 68 -5.64 5.82 13.57
C GLY A 68 -6.06 6.99 14.47
N MET A 69 -6.91 6.74 15.48
CA MET A 69 -7.27 7.75 16.49
C MET A 69 -6.15 8.00 17.52
N VAL A 70 -5.23 7.06 17.70
CA VAL A 70 -4.15 7.14 18.71
C VAL A 70 -2.81 7.45 18.06
N ASP A 71 -2.53 6.87 16.90
CA ASP A 71 -1.32 7.08 16.11
C ASP A 71 -1.62 7.98 14.91
N HIS A 72 -1.13 9.21 14.97
CA HIS A 72 -1.34 10.22 13.95
C HIS A 72 -0.78 9.80 12.57
N SER A 73 0.32 9.04 12.52
CA SER A 73 0.89 8.58 11.25
C SER A 73 -0.04 7.60 10.53
N VAL A 74 -0.71 6.74 11.30
CA VAL A 74 -1.73 5.80 10.80
C VAL A 74 -2.98 6.57 10.37
N GLY A 75 -3.41 7.56 11.17
CA GLY A 75 -4.53 8.45 10.83
C GLY A 75 -4.29 9.20 9.51
N GLU A 76 -3.08 9.67 9.25
CA GLU A 76 -2.74 10.33 7.98
C GLU A 76 -2.79 9.36 6.79
N VAL A 77 -2.38 8.11 6.95
CA VAL A 77 -2.54 7.08 5.91
C VAL A 77 -4.02 6.84 5.60
N GLN A 78 -4.86 6.73 6.63
CA GLN A 78 -6.31 6.56 6.48
C GLN A 78 -6.94 7.77 5.76
N ARG A 79 -6.55 8.99 6.13
CA ARG A 79 -7.03 10.21 5.46
C ARG A 79 -6.63 10.24 3.98
N LYS A 80 -5.39 9.86 3.65
CA LYS A 80 -4.92 9.75 2.26
C LYS A 80 -5.70 8.70 1.46
N ALA A 81 -6.03 7.57 2.08
CA ALA A 81 -6.86 6.54 1.45
C ALA A 81 -8.25 7.09 1.12
N LEU A 82 -8.90 7.78 2.07
CA LEU A 82 -10.21 8.41 1.85
C LEU A 82 -10.16 9.46 0.74
N GLU A 83 -9.10 10.28 0.69
CA GLU A 83 -8.90 11.29 -0.36
C GLU A 83 -8.75 10.63 -1.75
N ALA A 84 -7.90 9.61 -1.86
CA ALA A 84 -7.70 8.87 -3.11
C ALA A 84 -9.00 8.19 -3.57
N PHE A 85 -9.70 7.49 -2.67
CA PHE A 85 -10.92 6.75 -2.99
C PHE A 85 -12.06 7.69 -3.39
N LYS A 86 -12.20 8.83 -2.70
CA LYS A 86 -13.15 9.88 -3.09
C LYS A 86 -12.86 10.38 -4.50
N GLY A 87 -11.60 10.66 -4.82
CA GLY A 87 -11.18 11.07 -6.16
C GLY A 87 -11.54 10.04 -7.22
N TRP A 88 -11.21 8.77 -6.97
CA TRP A 88 -11.52 7.68 -7.90
C TRP A 88 -13.02 7.48 -8.10
N LEU A 89 -13.83 7.57 -7.05
CA LEU A 89 -15.29 7.43 -7.14
C LEU A 89 -15.92 8.57 -7.94
N ALA A 90 -15.39 9.79 -7.83
CA ALA A 90 -15.88 10.95 -8.59
C ALA A 90 -15.64 10.83 -10.12
N GLU A 91 -14.77 9.91 -10.57
CA GLU A 91 -14.62 9.61 -12.00
C GLU A 91 -15.77 8.77 -12.57
N TRP A 92 -16.61 8.15 -11.72
CA TRP A 92 -17.70 7.23 -12.12
C TRP A 92 -19.11 7.84 -12.03
N SER A 93 -19.20 9.11 -11.63
CA SER A 93 -20.47 9.83 -11.47
C SER A 93 -20.88 10.59 -12.72
#